data_AF-A0A6A5VV78-F1
#
_entry.id   AF-A0A6A5VV78-F1
#
_cell.length_a   1.000
_cell.length_b   1.000
_cell.length_c   1.000
_cell.angle_alpha   90.00
_cell.angle_beta   90.00
_cell.angle_gamma   90.00
#
_symmetry.space_group_name_H-M   'P 1'
#
loop_
_entity.id
_entity.type
_entity.pdbx_description
1 polymer ?
#
loop_
_entity_poly.entity_id
_entity_poly.type
_entity_poly.pdbx_seq_one_letter_code
_entity_poly.pdbx_strand_id
1 'polypeptide(L)'
;MDDVNAYNTGVHAVVQDAYYFLCLNYEIDISETHLVGFSRGAFAARALACLIEEVGLLKRSWLACLPMVYELWMSEGAKLSSGQMSSEESKLRDHVKTWQKKNHVIRPVTVSTCAVWDTVNSMRSGELDFVENIVPCHLKHAFHCLALHEISDDFLPVLWNAPSKTNVRECWFIGDYSDVGGGFADSTFATLTLI
;
A
#
# COMPACT_ATOMS: atom_id res chain seq x y z
N MET A 1 -21.69 -22.64 1.43
CA MET A 1 -21.79 -21.25 1.90
C MET A 1 -20.34 -20.79 1.99
N ASP A 2 -19.69 -20.70 0.83
CA ASP A 2 -18.22 -20.73 0.71
C ASP A 2 -17.89 -20.01 -0.60
N ASP A 3 -17.59 -18.71 -0.52
CA ASP A 3 -17.02 -17.97 -1.66
C ASP A 3 -16.43 -16.60 -1.26
N VAL A 4 -16.59 -16.17 0.00
CA VAL A 4 -16.07 -14.88 0.47
C VAL A 4 -14.57 -14.93 0.82
N ASN A 5 -14.00 -16.12 1.08
CA ASN A 5 -12.59 -16.29 1.50
C ASN A 5 -11.55 -16.40 0.37
N ALA A 6 -11.97 -16.70 -0.88
CA ALA A 6 -11.03 -16.86 -1.99
C ALA A 6 -10.50 -15.53 -2.53
N TYR A 7 -11.22 -14.42 -2.30
CA TYR A 7 -10.90 -13.12 -2.89
C TYR A 7 -9.99 -12.24 -2.01
N ASN A 8 -10.12 -12.30 -0.68
CA ASN A 8 -9.26 -11.57 0.26
C ASN A 8 -7.81 -12.11 0.27
N THR A 9 -7.62 -13.40 0.02
CA THR A 9 -6.27 -13.98 -0.10
C THR A 9 -5.43 -13.35 -1.21
N GLY A 10 -6.06 -12.79 -2.24
CA GLY A 10 -5.36 -12.20 -3.39
C GLY A 10 -4.55 -10.95 -3.03
N VAL A 11 -5.13 -9.99 -2.33
CA VAL A 11 -4.44 -8.72 -2.02
C VAL A 11 -3.32 -8.92 -0.99
N HIS A 12 -3.56 -9.75 0.04
CA HIS A 12 -2.53 -10.10 1.02
C HIS A 12 -1.35 -10.84 0.38
N ALA A 13 -1.63 -11.76 -0.54
CA ALA A 13 -0.58 -12.45 -1.30
C ALA A 13 0.22 -11.47 -2.16
N VAL A 14 -0.44 -10.57 -2.90
CA VAL A 14 0.24 -9.55 -3.73
C VAL A 14 1.14 -8.65 -2.88
N VAL A 15 0.67 -8.19 -1.71
CA VAL A 15 1.48 -7.36 -0.81
C VAL A 15 2.69 -8.14 -0.29
N GLN A 16 2.51 -9.37 0.18
CA GLN A 16 3.60 -10.19 0.71
C GLN A 16 4.61 -10.60 -0.38
N ASP A 17 4.15 -10.95 -1.58
CA ASP A 17 5.01 -11.31 -2.72
C ASP A 17 5.85 -10.11 -3.18
N ALA A 18 5.22 -8.92 -3.31
CA ALA A 18 5.94 -7.70 -3.66
C ALA A 18 6.93 -7.28 -2.56
N TYR A 19 6.55 -7.40 -1.29
CA TYR A 19 7.46 -7.16 -0.17
C TYR A 19 8.65 -8.13 -0.16
N TYR A 20 8.38 -9.42 -0.40
CA TYR A 20 9.41 -10.46 -0.53
C TYR A 20 10.37 -10.17 -1.68
N PHE A 21 9.86 -9.76 -2.84
CA PHE A 21 10.65 -9.33 -3.98
C PHE A 21 11.58 -8.17 -3.63
N LEU A 22 11.07 -7.15 -2.92
CA LEU A 22 11.90 -6.03 -2.47
C LEU A 22 12.98 -6.48 -1.48
N CYS A 23 12.66 -7.34 -0.52
CA CYS A 23 13.63 -7.86 0.44
C CYS A 23 14.78 -8.65 -0.23
N LEU A 24 14.52 -9.28 -1.37
CA LEU A 24 15.54 -9.98 -2.15
C LEU A 24 16.39 -9.02 -3.00
N ASN A 25 15.80 -7.98 -3.58
CA ASN A 25 16.44 -7.20 -4.64
C ASN A 25 16.87 -5.78 -4.23
N TYR A 26 16.45 -5.31 -3.05
CA TYR A 26 16.78 -3.96 -2.60
C TYR A 26 18.24 -3.84 -2.15
N GLU A 27 18.95 -2.89 -2.76
CA GLU A 27 20.30 -2.49 -2.41
C GLU A 27 20.29 -1.03 -1.94
N ILE A 28 20.88 -0.83 -0.76
CA ILE A 28 20.97 0.50 -0.12
C ILE A 28 21.76 1.44 -1.04
N ASP A 29 21.31 2.70 -1.13
CA ASP A 29 21.88 3.79 -1.93
C ASP A 29 21.88 3.62 -3.46
N ILE A 30 21.51 2.43 -3.96
CA ILE A 30 21.50 2.11 -5.40
C ILE A 30 20.06 1.94 -5.90
N SER A 31 19.20 1.30 -5.12
CA SER A 31 17.82 1.01 -5.53
C SER A 31 16.93 2.24 -5.49
N GLU A 32 16.26 2.50 -6.61
CA GLU A 32 15.11 3.40 -6.67
C GLU A 32 13.82 2.58 -6.77
N THR A 33 12.96 2.70 -5.77
CA THR A 33 11.69 1.94 -5.71
C THR A 33 10.53 2.83 -6.12
N HIS A 34 9.74 2.37 -7.09
CA HIS A 34 8.47 2.96 -7.48
C HIS A 34 7.35 1.94 -7.31
N LEU A 35 6.28 2.33 -6.65
CA LEU A 35 5.08 1.53 -6.48
C LEU A 35 4.01 2.06 -7.43
N VAL A 36 3.48 1.19 -8.26
CA VAL A 36 2.47 1.54 -9.26
C VAL A 36 1.33 0.55 -9.15
N GLY A 37 0.09 1.03 -9.12
CA GLY A 37 -1.07 0.16 -9.04
C GLY A 37 -2.34 0.79 -9.57
N PHE A 38 -3.24 -0.06 -10.08
CA PHE A 38 -4.60 0.32 -10.45
C PHE A 38 -5.59 -0.52 -9.63
N SER A 39 -6.66 0.10 -9.12
CA SER A 39 -7.74 -0.60 -8.42
C SER A 39 -7.27 -1.38 -7.20
N ARG A 40 -7.49 -2.70 -7.16
CA ARG A 40 -6.98 -3.60 -6.11
C ARG A 40 -5.44 -3.58 -6.05
N GLY A 41 -4.79 -3.38 -7.20
CA GLY A 41 -3.35 -3.17 -7.28
C GLY A 41 -2.92 -1.83 -6.69
N ALA A 42 -3.74 -0.78 -6.82
CA ALA A 42 -3.51 0.50 -6.14
C ALA A 42 -3.59 0.35 -4.62
N PHE A 43 -4.58 -0.41 -4.15
CA PHE A 43 -4.71 -0.73 -2.73
C PHE A 43 -3.51 -1.54 -2.21
N ALA A 44 -3.08 -2.57 -2.95
CA ALA A 44 -1.88 -3.33 -2.61
C ALA A 44 -0.61 -2.45 -2.58
N ALA A 45 -0.47 -1.50 -3.53
CA ALA A 45 0.65 -0.56 -3.56
C ALA A 45 0.66 0.35 -2.31
N ARG A 46 -0.50 0.88 -1.89
CA ARG A 46 -0.64 1.68 -0.67
C ARG A 46 -0.31 0.86 0.58
N ALA A 47 -0.86 -0.36 0.69
CA ALA A 47 -0.59 -1.27 1.80
C ALA A 47 0.90 -1.63 1.89
N LEU A 48 1.54 -1.93 0.77
CA LEU A 48 2.98 -2.19 0.70
C LEU A 48 3.79 -0.97 1.14
N ALA A 49 3.42 0.24 0.72
CA ALA A 49 4.09 1.46 1.14
C ALA A 49 4.01 1.67 2.67
N CYS A 50 2.86 1.37 3.28
CA CYS A 50 2.67 1.44 4.73
C CYS A 50 3.49 0.37 5.47
N LEU A 51 3.48 -0.87 4.98
CA LEU A 51 4.27 -1.96 5.55
C LEU A 51 5.77 -1.62 5.55
N ILE A 52 6.29 -1.03 4.47
CA ILE A 52 7.69 -0.59 4.37
C ILE A 52 8.01 0.53 5.38
N GLU A 53 7.11 1.49 5.58
CA GLU A 53 7.29 2.56 6.58
C GLU A 53 7.35 1.99 8.00
N GLU A 54 6.42 1.10 8.33
CA GLU A 54 6.31 0.57 9.69
C GLU A 54 7.41 -0.44 10.03
N VAL A 55 7.76 -1.32 9.08
CA VAL A 55 8.70 -2.42 9.32
C VAL A 55 10.10 -2.13 8.78
N GLY A 56 10.23 -1.48 7.62
CA GLY A 56 11.43 -1.52 6.78
C GLY A 56 11.41 -2.75 5.86
N LEU A 57 12.58 -3.18 5.36
CA LEU A 57 12.72 -4.43 4.59
C LEU A 57 13.43 -5.50 5.41
N LEU A 58 12.89 -6.72 5.46
CA LEU A 58 13.59 -7.85 6.08
C LEU A 58 14.85 -8.20 5.29
N LYS A 59 15.93 -8.56 5.99
CA LYS A 59 17.09 -9.15 5.32
C LYS A 59 16.77 -10.57 4.84
N ARG A 60 17.49 -11.00 3.81
CA ARG A 60 17.33 -12.34 3.20
C ARG A 60 17.35 -13.49 4.24
N SER A 61 18.21 -13.41 5.25
CA SER A 61 18.31 -14.41 6.32
C SER A 61 17.12 -14.46 7.28
N TRP A 62 16.23 -13.47 7.22
CA TRP A 62 15.05 -13.32 8.08
C TRP A 62 13.73 -13.40 7.31
N LEU A 63 13.77 -13.68 6.00
CA LEU A 63 12.56 -13.79 5.17
C LEU A 63 11.60 -14.89 5.63
N ALA A 64 12.10 -15.94 6.29
CA ALA A 64 11.25 -16.98 6.89
C ALA A 64 10.30 -16.43 7.96
N CYS A 65 10.59 -15.26 8.54
CA CYS A 65 9.75 -14.59 9.53
C CYS A 65 8.66 -13.71 8.89
N LEU A 66 8.63 -13.52 7.57
CA LEU A 66 7.68 -12.64 6.89
C LEU A 66 6.21 -12.92 7.28
N PRO A 67 5.71 -14.17 7.32
CA PRO A 67 4.32 -14.42 7.71
C PRO A 67 3.99 -13.88 9.10
N MET A 68 4.88 -14.13 10.07
CA MET A 68 4.70 -13.65 11.45
C MET A 68 4.74 -12.13 11.55
N VAL A 69 5.65 -11.48 10.83
CA VAL A 69 5.76 -10.02 10.81
C VAL A 69 4.51 -9.39 10.18
N TYR A 70 4.02 -9.98 9.09
CA TYR A 70 2.83 -9.52 8.39
C TYR A 70 1.57 -9.68 9.26
N GLU A 71 1.40 -10.82 9.92
CA GLU A 71 0.29 -11.06 10.87
C GLU A 71 0.31 -10.07 12.03
N LEU A 72 1.48 -9.80 12.62
CA LEU A 72 1.62 -8.83 13.71
C LEU A 72 1.21 -7.44 13.24
N TRP A 73 1.70 -7.00 12.08
CA TRP A 73 1.38 -5.72 11.47
C TRP A 73 -0.13 -5.56 11.22
N MET A 74 -0.76 -6.55 10.58
CA MET A 74 -2.22 -6.59 10.38
C MET A 74 -2.98 -6.48 11.70
N SER A 75 -2.58 -7.25 12.71
CA SER A 75 -3.28 -7.30 13.99
C SER A 75 -3.19 -5.99 14.79
N GLU A 76 -2.07 -5.27 14.67
CA GLU A 76 -1.87 -3.99 15.35
C GLU A 76 -2.52 -2.85 14.58
N GLY A 77 -2.41 -2.83 13.26
CA GLY A 77 -3.07 -1.85 12.39
C GLY A 77 -4.57 -1.79 12.63
N ALA A 78 -5.24 -2.94 12.66
CA ALA A 78 -6.68 -3.02 12.94
C ALA A 78 -7.07 -2.53 14.37
N LYS A 79 -6.18 -2.71 15.37
CA LYS A 79 -6.42 -2.22 16.73
C LYS A 79 -6.19 -0.73 16.87
N LEU A 80 -5.23 -0.18 16.14
CA LEU A 80 -4.96 1.26 16.08
C LEU A 80 -6.13 1.99 15.42
N SER A 81 -6.64 1.50 14.29
CA SER A 81 -7.76 2.13 13.59
C SER A 81 -9.07 2.09 14.39
N SER A 82 -9.30 1.00 15.15
CA SER A 82 -10.47 0.86 16.02
C SER A 82 -10.36 1.56 17.37
N GLY A 83 -9.22 2.21 17.67
CA GLY A 83 -8.96 2.88 18.95
C GLY A 83 -8.80 1.93 20.15
N GLN A 84 -8.64 0.63 19.91
CA GLN A 84 -8.41 -0.38 20.94
C GLN A 84 -6.97 -0.41 21.45
N MET A 85 -6.05 0.26 20.75
CA MET A 85 -4.64 0.35 21.08
C MET A 85 -4.11 1.75 20.78
N SER A 86 -3.23 2.26 21.63
CA SER A 86 -2.47 3.49 21.38
C SER A 86 -1.17 3.22 20.62
N SER A 87 -0.61 4.23 19.95
CA SER A 87 0.67 4.05 19.24
C SER A 87 1.84 3.72 20.18
N GLU A 88 1.73 4.07 21.46
CA GLU A 88 2.70 3.81 22.51
C GLU A 88 2.75 2.33 22.91
N GLU A 89 1.65 1.60 22.74
CA GLU A 89 1.52 0.18 23.08
C GLU A 89 1.93 -0.77 21.95
N SER A 90 2.33 -0.23 20.79
CA SER A 90 2.67 -1.01 19.60
C SER A 90 3.86 -1.94 19.86
N LYS A 91 3.61 -3.24 19.90
CA LYS A 91 4.68 -4.26 20.03
C LYS A 91 5.47 -4.32 18.74
N LEU A 92 4.83 -4.14 17.58
CA LEU A 92 5.50 -4.07 16.29
C LEU A 92 6.62 -3.03 16.32
N ARG A 93 6.33 -1.81 16.80
CA ARG A 93 7.32 -0.74 16.89
C ARG A 93 8.53 -1.14 17.74
N ASP A 94 8.30 -1.80 18.88
CA ASP A 94 9.37 -2.24 19.76
C ASP A 94 10.17 -3.44 19.21
N HIS A 95 9.49 -4.34 18.50
CA HIS A 95 10.12 -5.44 17.78
C HIS A 95 11.00 -4.91 16.65
N VAL A 96 10.50 -3.96 15.85
CA VAL A 96 11.25 -3.34 14.75
C VAL A 96 12.52 -2.65 15.27
N LYS A 97 12.46 -1.90 16.38
CA LYS A 97 13.67 -1.34 17.03
C LYS A 97 14.67 -2.43 17.40
N THR A 98 14.20 -3.56 17.90
CA THR A 98 15.04 -4.69 18.29
C THR A 98 15.65 -5.39 17.07
N TRP A 99 14.86 -5.63 16.03
CA TRP A 99 15.29 -6.22 14.76
C TRP A 99 16.31 -5.33 14.06
N GLN A 100 16.14 -4.02 14.12
CA GLN A 100 17.11 -3.07 13.57
C GLN A 100 18.45 -3.14 14.31
N LYS A 101 18.44 -3.14 15.65
CA LYS A 101 19.66 -3.31 16.47
C LYS A 101 20.38 -4.64 16.19
N LYS A 102 19.62 -5.70 15.91
CA LYS A 102 20.15 -7.02 15.55
C LYS A 102 20.48 -7.18 14.07
N ASN A 103 20.35 -6.12 13.28
CA ASN A 103 20.69 -6.11 11.86
C ASN A 103 19.83 -7.09 11.02
N HIS A 104 18.57 -7.33 11.42
CA HIS A 104 17.60 -8.20 10.73
C HIS A 104 16.72 -7.46 9.73
N VAL A 105 16.62 -6.14 9.84
CA VAL A 105 15.88 -5.27 8.93
C VAL A 105 16.76 -4.17 8.38
N ILE A 106 16.46 -3.73 7.15
CA ILE A 106 17.05 -2.60 6.47
C ILE A 106 16.15 -1.39 6.71
N ARG A 107 16.73 -0.33 7.30
CA ARG A 107 16.11 0.99 7.49
C ARG A 107 17.21 2.07 7.46
N PRO A 108 16.95 3.27 6.90
CA PRO A 108 15.73 3.66 6.20
C PRO A 108 15.59 2.94 4.84
N VAL A 109 14.36 2.82 4.35
CA VAL A 109 14.04 2.37 3.00
C VAL A 109 13.44 3.56 2.29
N THR A 110 13.97 3.89 1.11
CA THR A 110 13.44 5.02 0.34
C THR A 110 12.54 4.49 -0.77
N VAL A 111 11.29 4.95 -0.80
CA VAL A 111 10.39 4.76 -1.94
C VAL A 111 10.22 6.10 -2.63
N SER A 112 10.65 6.17 -3.90
CA SER A 112 10.69 7.41 -4.67
C SER A 112 9.29 7.86 -5.06
N THR A 113 8.42 6.94 -5.46
CA THR A 113 7.06 7.27 -5.90
C THR A 113 6.08 6.16 -5.54
N CYS A 114 4.88 6.56 -5.12
CA CYS A 114 3.68 5.71 -5.15
C CYS A 114 2.68 6.37 -6.09
N ALA A 115 2.39 5.74 -7.24
CA ALA A 115 1.45 6.22 -8.23
C ALA A 115 0.28 5.24 -8.33
N VAL A 116 -0.92 5.71 -8.05
CA VAL A 116 -2.12 4.88 -7.97
C VAL A 116 -3.23 5.42 -8.84
N TRP A 117 -3.96 4.54 -9.49
CA TRP A 117 -5.14 4.84 -10.27
C TRP A 117 -6.34 4.23 -9.58
N ASP A 118 -7.35 5.07 -9.38
CA ASP A 118 -8.68 4.75 -8.88
C ASP A 118 -8.67 3.67 -7.80
N THR A 119 -8.14 4.05 -6.64
CA THR A 119 -8.05 3.13 -5.51
C THR A 119 -9.45 2.80 -5.03
N VAL A 120 -9.96 1.65 -5.43
CA VAL A 120 -11.24 1.13 -4.97
C VAL A 120 -11.00 0.18 -3.82
N ASN A 121 -11.81 0.30 -2.77
CA ASN A 121 -11.78 -0.65 -1.67
C ASN A 121 -12.22 -2.00 -2.22
N SER A 122 -11.29 -2.96 -2.28
CA SER A 122 -11.58 -4.28 -2.82
C SER A 122 -12.39 -5.08 -1.79
N MET A 123 -13.69 -4.78 -1.71
CA MET A 123 -14.67 -5.49 -0.90
C MET A 123 -14.43 -5.46 0.61
N ARG A 124 -15.09 -4.53 1.32
CA ARG A 124 -15.89 -4.71 2.56
C ARG A 124 -15.37 -5.62 3.70
N SER A 125 -14.12 -6.07 3.71
CA SER A 125 -13.57 -6.94 4.76
C SER A 125 -13.08 -6.14 5.96
N GLY A 126 -12.74 -4.87 5.76
CA GLY A 126 -12.26 -3.98 6.80
C GLY A 126 -10.84 -4.26 7.28
N GLU A 127 -10.20 -5.33 6.78
CA GLU A 127 -8.98 -5.87 7.35
C GLU A 127 -7.75 -4.98 7.11
N LEU A 128 -7.77 -4.18 6.04
CA LEU A 128 -6.70 -3.23 5.67
C LEU A 128 -7.19 -1.77 5.67
N ASP A 129 -8.35 -1.47 6.22
CA ASP A 129 -8.88 -0.08 6.26
C ASP A 129 -7.94 0.88 7.00
N PHE A 130 -7.11 0.34 7.90
CA PHE A 130 -6.13 1.12 8.64
C PHE A 130 -5.01 1.72 7.76
N VAL A 131 -4.78 1.22 6.55
CA VAL A 131 -3.82 1.81 5.59
C VAL A 131 -4.47 2.70 4.55
N GLU A 132 -5.81 2.70 4.48
CA GLU A 132 -6.55 3.20 3.33
C GLU A 132 -6.18 4.66 3.06
N ASN A 133 -6.35 5.58 4.02
CA ASN A 133 -6.13 7.02 3.84
C ASN A 133 -4.68 7.50 4.10
N ILE A 134 -3.74 6.59 4.38
CA ILE A 134 -2.39 6.97 4.85
C ILE A 134 -1.46 7.25 3.67
N VAL A 135 -0.73 8.37 3.76
CA VAL A 135 0.46 8.62 2.95
C VAL A 135 1.70 8.40 3.83
N PRO A 136 2.45 7.31 3.60
CA PRO A 136 3.70 7.06 4.32
C PRO A 136 4.72 8.20 4.17
N CYS A 137 5.41 8.56 5.24
CA CYS A 137 6.28 9.73 5.27
C CYS A 137 7.63 9.52 4.56
N HIS A 138 8.02 8.26 4.30
CA HIS A 138 9.18 7.90 3.47
C HIS A 138 8.96 8.14 1.97
N LEU A 139 7.72 8.35 1.52
CA LEU A 139 7.42 8.66 0.12
C LEU A 139 7.87 10.08 -0.23
N LYS A 140 8.66 10.21 -1.31
CA LYS A 140 8.95 11.53 -1.91
C LYS A 140 7.76 12.05 -2.70
N HIS A 141 7.14 11.18 -3.49
CA HIS A 141 6.02 11.51 -4.37
C HIS A 141 4.87 10.52 -4.17
N ALA A 142 3.66 11.04 -4.05
CA ALA A 142 2.44 10.25 -4.03
C ALA A 142 1.50 10.84 -5.08
N PHE A 143 1.17 10.07 -6.11
CA PHE A 143 0.25 10.49 -7.19
C PHE A 143 -0.99 9.60 -7.22
N HIS A 144 -2.17 10.21 -7.26
CA HIS A 144 -3.45 9.52 -7.31
C HIS A 144 -4.28 10.06 -8.48
N CYS A 145 -4.60 9.19 -9.44
CA CYS A 145 -5.49 9.51 -10.55
C CYS A 145 -6.90 9.02 -10.22
N LEU A 146 -7.88 9.91 -10.27
CA LEU A 146 -9.25 9.69 -9.80
C LEU A 146 -10.24 9.80 -10.96
N ALA A 147 -11.22 8.89 -11.02
CA ALA A 147 -12.32 8.98 -11.98
C ALA A 147 -13.37 10.00 -11.53
N LEU A 148 -13.62 11.01 -12.37
CA LEU A 148 -14.58 12.08 -12.06
C LEU A 148 -16.04 11.64 -12.20
N HIS A 149 -16.34 10.72 -13.12
CA HIS A 149 -17.70 10.28 -13.43
C HIS A 149 -18.05 8.93 -12.82
N GLU A 150 -17.23 8.42 -11.90
CA GLU A 150 -17.58 7.22 -11.15
C GLU A 150 -18.70 7.55 -10.16
N ILE A 151 -19.84 6.88 -10.32
CA ILE A 151 -21.10 7.16 -9.61
C ILE A 151 -21.57 5.97 -8.76
N SER A 152 -20.89 4.84 -8.81
CA SER A 152 -21.23 3.69 -7.99
C SER A 152 -20.61 3.84 -6.60
N ASP A 153 -21.44 3.66 -5.58
CA ASP A 153 -21.04 3.70 -4.17
C ASP A 153 -19.92 2.69 -3.83
N ASP A 154 -19.79 1.61 -4.62
CA ASP A 154 -18.77 0.58 -4.46
C ASP A 154 -17.38 1.03 -4.94
N PHE A 155 -17.29 2.16 -5.68
CA PHE A 155 -16.05 2.66 -6.28
C PHE A 155 -15.72 4.09 -5.88
N LEU A 156 -16.31 4.59 -4.79
CA LEU A 156 -15.96 5.91 -4.27
C LEU A 156 -14.46 5.98 -3.94
N PRO A 157 -13.74 6.98 -4.46
CA PRO A 157 -12.30 7.04 -4.32
C PRO A 157 -11.87 7.38 -2.90
N VAL A 158 -10.81 6.70 -2.45
CA VAL A 158 -10.26 6.94 -1.12
C VAL A 158 -9.11 7.94 -1.18
N LEU A 159 -9.40 9.18 -0.79
CA LEU A 159 -8.46 10.30 -0.82
C LEU A 159 -7.30 10.12 0.16
N TRP A 160 -6.17 10.74 -0.13
CA TRP A 160 -5.00 10.70 0.75
C TRP A 160 -5.01 11.80 1.82
N ASN A 161 -4.62 11.43 3.04
CA ASN A 161 -4.26 12.39 4.07
C ASN A 161 -2.75 12.65 4.05
N ALA A 162 -2.35 13.79 3.48
CA ALA A 162 -0.96 14.09 3.15
C ALA A 162 -0.15 14.67 4.33
N PRO A 163 1.02 14.10 4.68
CA PRO A 163 1.97 14.75 5.58
C PRO A 163 2.68 15.91 4.86
N SER A 164 3.17 16.89 5.64
CA SER A 164 3.72 18.15 5.11
C SER A 164 4.97 18.04 4.21
N LYS A 165 5.62 16.88 4.14
CA LYS A 165 6.88 16.67 3.41
C LYS A 165 6.73 15.92 2.08
N THR A 166 5.65 15.17 1.90
CA THR A 166 5.45 14.37 0.68
C THR A 166 4.79 15.22 -0.38
N ASN A 167 5.29 15.16 -1.62
CA ASN A 167 4.62 15.80 -2.75
C ASN A 167 3.44 14.93 -3.18
N VAL A 168 2.27 15.22 -2.60
CA VAL A 168 1.01 14.54 -2.91
C VAL A 168 0.28 15.29 -4.02
N ARG A 169 -0.14 14.59 -5.07
CA ARG A 169 -1.06 15.13 -6.09
C ARG A 169 -2.19 14.14 -6.33
N GLU A 170 -3.41 14.63 -6.14
CA GLU A 170 -4.63 13.92 -6.52
C GLU A 170 -5.25 14.65 -7.72
N CYS A 171 -5.36 13.95 -8.85
CA CYS A 171 -5.78 14.52 -10.13
C CYS A 171 -7.05 13.82 -10.60
N TRP A 172 -8.09 14.62 -10.86
CA TRP A 172 -9.37 14.15 -11.35
C TRP A 172 -9.38 14.13 -12.87
N PHE A 173 -9.71 12.98 -13.45
CA PHE A 173 -9.77 12.78 -14.89
C PHE A 173 -11.20 12.50 -15.33
N ILE A 174 -11.55 13.00 -16.52
CA ILE A 174 -12.83 12.72 -17.17
C ILE A 174 -12.88 11.23 -17.53
N GLY A 175 -13.93 10.56 -17.06
CA GLY A 175 -14.21 9.16 -17.37
C GLY A 175 -14.74 8.43 -16.14
N ASP A 176 -15.20 7.19 -16.36
CA ASP A 176 -15.47 6.23 -15.28
C ASP A 176 -14.20 5.49 -14.82
N TYR A 177 -14.35 4.57 -13.86
CA TYR A 177 -13.25 3.80 -13.29
C TYR A 177 -12.38 3.08 -14.35
N SER A 178 -12.98 2.57 -15.43
CA SER A 178 -12.26 1.86 -16.49
C SER A 178 -11.69 2.80 -17.55
N ASP A 179 -12.26 3.99 -17.71
CA ASP A 179 -11.68 5.06 -18.55
C ASP A 179 -10.38 5.60 -17.95
N VAL A 180 -10.27 5.67 -16.62
CA VAL A 180 -9.08 6.21 -15.94
C VAL A 180 -7.98 5.18 -15.75
N GLY A 181 -8.31 3.95 -15.36
CA GLY A 181 -7.31 2.91 -15.12
C GLY A 181 -7.07 1.94 -16.28
N GLY A 182 -7.89 2.02 -17.32
CA GLY A 182 -7.87 1.10 -18.45
C GLY A 182 -8.66 -0.19 -18.19
N GLY A 183 -9.08 -0.84 -19.28
CA GLY A 183 -9.90 -2.06 -19.22
C GLY A 183 -10.85 -2.21 -20.40
N PHE A 184 -11.14 -1.13 -21.13
CA PHE A 184 -11.92 -1.16 -22.37
C PHE A 184 -11.05 -1.36 -23.61
N ALA A 185 -11.68 -1.85 -24.69
CA ALA A 185 -11.04 -2.03 -26.00
C ALA A 185 -10.66 -0.69 -26.65
N ASP A 186 -11.34 0.40 -26.29
CA ASP A 186 -10.93 1.76 -26.59
C ASP A 186 -10.15 2.32 -25.39
N SER A 187 -8.86 2.56 -25.59
CA SER A 187 -7.93 3.00 -24.54
C SER A 187 -7.63 4.51 -24.60
N THR A 188 -8.40 5.27 -25.39
CA THR A 188 -8.08 6.69 -25.66
C THR A 188 -8.04 7.53 -24.37
N PHE A 189 -8.98 7.33 -23.45
CA PHE A 189 -9.01 8.04 -22.16
C PHE A 189 -7.96 7.52 -21.17
N ALA A 190 -7.74 6.21 -21.09
CA ALA A 190 -6.69 5.62 -20.25
C ALA A 190 -5.27 6.00 -20.70
N THR A 191 -5.10 6.36 -21.98
CA THR A 191 -3.82 6.85 -22.49
C THR A 191 -3.52 8.25 -21.94
N LEU A 192 -4.54 9.10 -21.72
CA LEU A 192 -4.36 10.44 -21.16
C LEU A 192 -3.96 10.42 -19.68
N THR A 193 -4.33 9.38 -18.94
CA THR A 193 -3.97 9.24 -17.52
C THR A 193 -2.59 8.59 -17.33
N LEU A 194 -2.03 8.00 -18.39
CA LEU A 194 -0.73 7.35 -18.40
C LEU A 194 0.43 8.30 -18.81
N ILE A 195 0.12 9.39 -19.53
CA ILE A 195 1.07 10.41 -20.03
C ILE A 195 1.27 11.53 -19.00
#